data_AF-A0A3N0XYF7-F1
#
_entry.id   AF-A0A3N0XYF7-F1
#
_cell.length_a   1.000
_cell.length_b   1.000
_cell.length_c   1.000
_cell.angle_alpha   90.00
_cell.angle_beta   90.00
_cell.angle_gamma   90.00
#
_symmetry.space_group_name_H-M   'P 1'
#
loop_
_entity.id
_entity.type
_entity.pdbx_description
1 polymer ?
#
loop_
_entity_poly.entity_id
_entity_poly.type
_entity_poly.pdbx_seq_one_letter_code
_entity_poly.pdbx_strand_id
1 'polypeptide(L)'
;MYAALLNLRNTPRDGMPSPAQRLLSRRTRSLIPMVPSQLTPRVETDVQTALFTLRQKGKISHDKSARRLSPLEPGQTVRMETTRGFDRLATVSGKALQPNSYVVQSHGKTYVRNRRHLLRVTESYCPPTTMSAPMVPPEPQDKPCAALPPNTSTNGDDMSPQQSTDSSRQEDPAPLVITRSGRESKPNSTFKDFVTY
;
A
#
# COMPACT_ATOMS: atom_id res chain seq x y z
N MET A 1 11.84 -3.66 -36.29
CA MET A 1 11.91 -2.77 -35.10
C MET A 1 12.37 -1.33 -35.43
N TYR A 2 13.47 -1.14 -36.19
CA TYR A 2 14.06 0.19 -36.49
C TYR A 2 13.08 1.28 -36.95
N ALA A 3 12.21 1.00 -37.94
CA ALA A 3 11.30 1.97 -38.53
C ALA A 3 10.33 2.62 -37.52
N ALA A 4 9.86 1.88 -36.51
CA ALA A 4 8.95 2.41 -35.50
C ALA A 4 9.64 3.45 -34.61
N LEU A 5 10.88 3.20 -34.20
CA LEU A 5 11.69 4.16 -33.43
C LEU A 5 12.04 5.40 -34.25
N LEU A 6 12.30 5.23 -35.54
CA LEU A 6 12.57 6.32 -36.47
C LEU A 6 11.35 7.24 -36.62
N ASN A 7 10.15 6.66 -36.76
CA ASN A 7 8.91 7.44 -36.82
C ASN A 7 8.64 8.16 -35.49
N LEU A 8 8.72 7.47 -34.35
CA LEU A 8 8.53 8.04 -33.02
C LEU A 8 9.44 9.25 -32.74
N ARG A 9 10.67 9.25 -33.27
CA ARG A 9 11.61 10.37 -33.15
C ARG A 9 11.20 11.59 -33.98
N ASN A 10 10.46 11.41 -35.06
CA ASN A 10 10.01 12.48 -35.97
C ASN A 10 8.57 12.94 -35.70
N THR A 11 7.78 12.19 -34.95
CA THR A 11 6.41 12.56 -34.56
C THR A 11 6.42 13.68 -33.51
N PRO A 12 5.76 14.84 -33.76
CA PRO A 12 5.51 15.85 -32.73
C PRO A 12 4.44 15.35 -31.75
N ARG A 13 4.39 15.91 -30.53
CA ARG A 13 3.49 15.46 -29.46
C ARG A 13 2.92 16.65 -28.70
N ASP A 14 1.61 16.67 -28.47
CA ASP A 14 0.93 17.66 -27.60
C ASP A 14 1.29 19.13 -27.96
N GLY A 15 1.41 19.44 -29.26
CA GLY A 15 1.85 20.75 -29.78
C GLY A 15 3.36 20.99 -29.74
N MET A 16 4.16 20.07 -29.19
CA MET A 16 5.62 20.18 -29.08
C MET A 16 6.36 19.66 -30.31
N PRO A 17 7.53 20.25 -30.65
CA PRO A 17 8.43 19.70 -31.66
C PRO A 17 8.85 18.27 -31.34
N SER A 18 9.09 17.49 -32.40
CA SER A 18 9.45 16.07 -32.29
C SER A 18 10.75 15.85 -31.50
N PRO A 19 10.99 14.65 -30.93
CA PRO A 19 12.26 14.35 -30.25
C PRO A 19 13.50 14.67 -31.08
N ALA A 20 13.48 14.41 -32.40
CA ALA A 20 14.57 14.75 -33.31
C ALA A 20 14.74 16.26 -33.48
N GLN A 21 13.65 17.03 -33.63
CA GLN A 21 13.72 18.49 -33.68
C GLN A 21 14.27 19.10 -32.39
N ARG A 22 13.92 18.53 -31.22
CA ARG A 22 14.41 19.03 -29.92
C ARG A 22 15.87 18.70 -29.63
N LEU A 23 16.41 17.62 -30.21
CA LEU A 23 17.78 17.15 -29.97
C LEU A 23 18.77 17.59 -31.07
N LEU A 24 18.32 17.60 -32.32
CA LEU A 24 19.15 17.80 -33.52
C LEU A 24 18.74 19.04 -34.32
N SER A 25 17.77 19.82 -33.84
CA SER A 25 17.17 20.95 -34.55
C SER A 25 16.56 20.59 -35.92
N ARG A 26 16.30 19.31 -36.23
CA ARG A 26 15.83 18.87 -37.55
C ARG A 26 14.96 17.62 -37.49
N ARG A 27 14.18 17.36 -38.54
CA ARG A 27 13.61 16.01 -38.76
C ARG A 27 14.65 15.12 -39.44
N THR A 28 14.62 13.85 -39.09
CA THR A 28 15.44 12.79 -39.70
C THR A 28 14.65 12.15 -40.84
N ARG A 29 15.32 11.66 -41.90
CA ARG A 29 14.64 10.96 -43.00
C ARG A 29 13.91 9.73 -42.45
N SER A 30 12.61 9.63 -42.71
CA SER A 30 11.76 8.50 -42.32
C SER A 30 11.24 7.79 -43.57
N LEU A 31 10.43 6.73 -43.38
CA LEU A 31 9.74 6.05 -44.49
C LEU A 31 8.55 6.87 -45.02
N ILE A 32 8.11 7.89 -44.28
CA ILE A 32 7.03 8.79 -44.70
C ILE A 32 7.66 9.88 -45.57
N PRO A 33 7.15 10.17 -46.78
CA PRO A 33 7.66 11.26 -47.60
C PRO A 33 7.51 12.59 -46.86
N MET A 34 8.60 13.38 -46.83
CA MET A 34 8.66 14.69 -46.19
C MET A 34 9.32 15.71 -47.11
N VAL A 35 8.92 16.96 -46.98
CA VAL A 35 9.51 18.08 -47.74
C VAL A 35 10.99 18.26 -47.34
N PRO A 36 11.93 18.45 -48.28
CA PRO A 36 13.35 18.60 -47.97
C PRO A 36 13.67 19.72 -46.96
N SER A 37 12.90 20.81 -46.97
CA SER A 37 13.02 21.92 -46.01
C SER A 37 12.70 21.56 -44.54
N GLN A 38 12.15 20.38 -44.28
CA GLN A 38 11.98 19.87 -42.91
C GLN A 38 13.19 19.04 -42.43
N LEU A 39 14.09 18.67 -43.35
CA LEU A 39 15.32 17.93 -43.07
C LEU A 39 16.50 18.88 -42.75
N THR A 40 16.36 20.18 -43.02
CA THR A 40 17.34 21.22 -42.68
C THR A 40 17.23 21.62 -41.20
N PRO A 41 18.34 22.00 -40.55
CA PRO A 41 18.31 22.43 -39.15
C PRO A 41 17.62 23.79 -38.96
N ARG A 42 16.70 23.85 -38.01
CA ARG A 42 16.00 25.01 -37.47
C ARG A 42 15.91 24.87 -35.95
N VAL A 43 16.43 25.85 -35.21
CA VAL A 43 16.28 25.87 -33.75
C VAL A 43 14.85 26.27 -33.40
N GLU A 44 14.20 25.49 -32.54
CA GLU A 44 12.88 25.80 -32.00
C GLU A 44 13.06 26.55 -30.66
N THR A 45 12.39 27.70 -30.49
CA THR A 45 12.44 28.46 -29.23
C THR A 45 11.48 27.87 -28.19
N ASP A 46 11.63 28.28 -26.92
CA ASP A 46 10.65 28.03 -25.84
C ASP A 46 10.32 26.57 -25.51
N VAL A 47 11.08 25.62 -26.07
CA VAL A 47 10.89 24.18 -25.86
C VAL A 47 10.95 23.81 -24.38
N GLN A 48 11.81 24.45 -23.59
CA GLN A 48 11.96 24.12 -22.16
C GLN A 48 10.79 24.61 -21.32
N THR A 49 10.26 25.81 -21.58
CA THR A 49 9.10 26.37 -20.87
C THR A 49 7.82 25.60 -21.24
N ALA A 50 7.66 25.24 -22.51
CA ALA A 50 6.56 24.40 -22.96
C ALA A 50 6.66 22.95 -22.43
N LEU A 51 7.86 22.36 -22.32
CA LEU A 51 8.06 21.08 -21.60
C LEU A 51 7.73 21.18 -20.11
N PHE A 52 8.10 22.27 -19.44
CA PHE A 52 7.80 22.49 -18.03
C PHE A 52 6.29 22.58 -17.79
N THR A 53 5.58 23.39 -18.57
CA THR A 53 4.12 23.54 -18.45
C THR A 53 3.38 22.23 -18.78
N LEU A 54 3.81 21.46 -19.78
CA LEU A 54 3.24 20.14 -20.09
C LEU A 54 3.44 19.14 -18.94
N ARG A 55 4.65 19.11 -18.35
CA ARG A 55 4.93 18.29 -17.14
C ARG A 55 4.08 18.73 -15.95
N GLN A 56 3.89 20.03 -15.74
CA GLN A 56 3.06 20.57 -14.67
C GLN A 56 1.58 20.23 -14.85
N LYS A 57 1.03 20.34 -16.07
CA LYS A 57 -0.34 19.90 -16.40
C LYS A 57 -0.52 18.40 -16.14
N GLY A 58 0.44 17.58 -16.58
CA GLY A 58 0.46 16.13 -16.32
C GLY A 58 0.51 15.81 -14.82
N LYS A 59 1.37 16.48 -14.07
CA LYS A 59 1.45 16.37 -12.60
C LYS A 59 0.12 16.72 -11.94
N ILE A 60 -0.47 17.89 -12.25
CA ILE A 60 -1.75 18.31 -11.68
C ILE A 60 -2.83 17.26 -11.95
N SER A 61 -2.91 16.72 -13.17
CA SER A 61 -3.92 15.71 -13.50
C SER A 61 -3.70 14.38 -12.80
N HIS A 62 -2.45 13.96 -12.61
CA HIS A 62 -2.09 12.76 -11.86
C HIS A 62 -2.37 12.91 -10.35
N ASP A 63 -2.03 14.08 -9.79
CA ASP A 63 -2.12 14.34 -8.36
C ASP A 63 -3.59 14.47 -7.88
N LYS A 64 -4.56 14.72 -8.78
CA LYS A 64 -6.01 14.75 -8.49
C LYS A 64 -6.54 13.49 -7.79
N SER A 65 -6.06 12.30 -8.18
CA SER A 65 -6.48 11.01 -7.60
C SER A 65 -5.43 10.40 -6.67
N ALA A 66 -4.29 11.06 -6.50
CA ALA A 66 -3.18 10.56 -5.70
C ALA A 66 -3.44 10.76 -4.20
N ARG A 67 -3.44 9.66 -3.43
CA ARG A 67 -3.53 9.69 -1.97
C ARG A 67 -2.15 9.52 -1.34
N ARG A 68 -1.82 10.36 -0.35
CA ARG A 68 -0.58 10.23 0.43
C ARG A 68 -0.73 9.08 1.42
N LEU A 69 0.25 8.17 1.43
CA LEU A 69 0.34 7.10 2.43
C LEU A 69 0.85 7.66 3.75
N SER A 70 0.26 7.23 4.86
CA SER A 70 0.63 7.69 6.22
C SER A 70 2.12 7.48 6.49
N PRO A 71 2.85 8.46 7.06
CA PRO A 71 4.25 8.30 7.43
C PRO A 71 4.52 7.05 8.29
N LEU A 72 5.77 6.58 8.24
CA LEU A 72 6.25 5.52 9.11
C LEU A 72 7.27 6.13 10.08
N GLU A 73 7.21 5.72 11.33
CA GLU A 73 8.19 6.14 12.34
C GLU A 73 9.21 5.03 12.60
N PRO A 74 10.43 5.36 13.07
CA PRO A 74 11.42 4.38 13.48
C PRO A 74 10.84 3.36 14.48
N GLY A 75 11.32 2.12 14.40
CA GLY A 75 10.85 1.00 15.23
C GLY A 75 9.54 0.34 14.76
N GLN A 76 8.81 0.91 13.80
CA GLN A 76 7.58 0.28 13.30
C GLN A 76 7.85 -0.97 12.47
N THR A 77 7.11 -2.05 12.75
CA THR A 77 7.08 -3.27 11.94
C THR A 77 6.34 -3.03 10.62
N VAL A 78 6.95 -3.45 9.53
CA VAL A 78 6.40 -3.35 8.17
C VAL A 78 6.66 -4.63 7.39
N ARG A 79 5.75 -4.99 6.46
CA ARG A 79 6.03 -5.99 5.42
C ARG A 79 6.47 -5.29 4.14
N MET A 80 7.51 -5.83 3.52
CA MET A 80 8.19 -5.29 2.34
C MET A 80 7.79 -6.05 1.07
N GLU A 81 7.42 -5.30 0.05
CA GLU A 81 7.03 -5.83 -1.25
C GLU A 81 8.19 -6.57 -1.94
N THR A 82 7.88 -7.80 -2.37
CA THR A 82 8.73 -8.76 -3.07
C THR A 82 7.93 -9.31 -4.27
N THR A 83 8.52 -10.14 -5.12
CA THR A 83 7.81 -10.79 -6.25
C THR A 83 6.60 -11.64 -5.84
N ARG A 84 6.50 -12.03 -4.56
CA ARG A 84 5.36 -12.73 -3.95
C ARG A 84 4.38 -11.80 -3.20
N GLY A 85 4.46 -10.49 -3.42
CA GLY A 85 3.71 -9.48 -2.64
C GLY A 85 4.42 -9.06 -1.36
N PHE A 86 3.66 -8.64 -0.34
CA PHE A 86 4.17 -8.16 0.96
C PHE A 86 4.65 -9.29 1.88
N ASP A 87 5.61 -10.08 1.39
CA ASP A 87 6.05 -11.32 2.02
C ASP A 87 7.00 -11.08 3.22
N ARG A 88 8.01 -10.22 3.04
CA ARG A 88 9.15 -10.09 3.98
C ARG A 88 8.88 -9.11 5.11
N LEU A 89 8.93 -9.56 6.37
CA LEU A 89 8.91 -8.67 7.53
C LEU A 89 10.19 -7.85 7.65
N ALA A 90 10.07 -6.60 8.09
CA ALA A 90 11.16 -5.66 8.30
C ALA A 90 10.80 -4.64 9.40
N THR A 91 11.81 -4.02 10.01
CA THR A 91 11.63 -2.92 10.96
C THR A 91 12.12 -1.62 10.33
N VAL A 92 11.37 -0.54 10.49
CA VAL A 92 11.77 0.79 10.00
C VAL A 92 12.90 1.34 10.87
N SER A 93 14.04 1.64 10.25
CA SER A 93 15.16 2.31 10.91
C SER A 93 15.01 3.84 10.85
N GLY A 94 14.46 4.37 9.76
CA GLY A 94 14.18 5.80 9.63
C GLY A 94 13.81 6.23 8.21
N LYS A 95 13.71 7.55 8.00
CA LYS A 95 13.52 8.16 6.67
C LYS A 95 14.85 8.13 5.91
N ALA A 96 14.81 7.84 4.61
CA ALA A 96 15.97 7.90 3.73
C ALA A 96 16.12 9.30 3.10
N LEU A 97 17.26 9.57 2.46
CA LEU A 97 17.52 10.83 1.76
C LEU A 97 16.56 11.07 0.57
N GLN A 98 16.11 9.99 -0.09
CA GLN A 98 15.20 10.07 -1.22
C GLN A 98 13.76 10.35 -0.78
N PRO A 99 12.98 11.16 -1.54
CA PRO A 99 11.62 11.50 -1.19
C PRO A 99 10.74 10.25 -1.07
N ASN A 100 9.83 10.26 -0.07
CA ASN A 100 8.94 9.17 0.28
C ASN A 100 9.64 7.81 0.50
N SER A 101 10.93 7.79 0.83
CA SER A 101 11.70 6.54 0.99
C SER A 101 12.16 6.35 2.43
N TYR A 102 12.29 5.09 2.85
CA TYR A 102 12.59 4.68 4.21
C TYR A 102 13.73 3.65 4.21
N VAL A 103 14.55 3.71 5.24
CA VAL A 103 15.54 2.68 5.56
C VAL A 103 14.85 1.62 6.42
N VAL A 104 14.88 0.37 5.98
CA VAL A 104 14.27 -0.77 6.68
C VAL A 104 15.28 -1.90 6.85
N GLN A 105 15.25 -2.57 8.00
CA GLN A 105 16.12 -3.71 8.29
C GLN A 105 15.31 -5.01 8.28
N SER A 106 15.81 -6.04 7.59
CA SER A 106 15.16 -7.34 7.47
C SER A 106 16.23 -8.43 7.37
N HIS A 107 16.15 -9.45 8.21
CA HIS A 107 17.09 -10.59 8.23
C HIS A 107 18.57 -10.13 8.27
N GLY A 108 18.89 -9.19 9.16
CA GLY A 108 20.23 -8.59 9.31
C GLY A 108 20.67 -7.65 8.17
N LYS A 109 19.90 -7.49 7.10
CA LYS A 109 20.23 -6.64 5.95
C LYS A 109 19.41 -5.36 5.93
N THR A 110 20.05 -4.26 5.53
CA THR A 110 19.43 -2.93 5.41
C THR A 110 19.05 -2.66 3.96
N TYR A 111 17.84 -2.14 3.74
CA TYR A 111 17.30 -1.80 2.42
C TYR A 111 16.73 -0.38 2.43
N VAL A 112 16.86 0.32 1.32
CA VAL A 112 16.10 1.57 1.06
C VAL A 112 14.89 1.21 0.22
N ARG A 113 13.68 1.51 0.70
CA ARG A 113 12.42 1.22 0.01
C ARG A 113 11.49 2.43 -0.01
N ASN A 114 10.77 2.58 -1.11
CA ASN A 114 9.73 3.61 -1.19
C ASN A 114 8.54 3.25 -0.30
N ARG A 115 7.89 4.24 0.29
CA ARG A 115 6.73 4.07 1.19
C ARG A 115 5.61 3.21 0.61
N ARG A 116 5.41 3.22 -0.72
CA ARG A 116 4.41 2.38 -1.40
C ARG A 116 4.72 0.88 -1.35
N HIS A 117 6.00 0.53 -1.19
CA HIS A 117 6.51 -0.85 -1.11
C HIS A 117 6.54 -1.39 0.32
N LEU A 118 6.02 -0.62 1.30
CA LEU A 118 6.01 -0.95 2.72
C LEU A 118 4.57 -0.92 3.24
N LEU A 119 4.08 -2.06 3.73
CA LEU A 119 2.81 -2.17 4.44
C LEU A 119 3.08 -2.12 5.94
N ARG A 120 2.47 -1.19 6.69
CA ARG A 120 2.53 -1.21 8.16
C ARG A 120 1.68 -2.36 8.66
N VAL A 121 2.22 -3.16 9.59
CA VAL A 121 1.52 -4.31 10.17
C VAL A 121 1.68 -4.26 11.70
N THR A 122 0.67 -4.73 12.42
CA THR A 122 0.66 -4.81 13.89
C THR A 122 1.18 -6.13 14.44
N GLU A 123 1.62 -7.04 13.57
CA GLU A 123 2.27 -8.31 13.92
C GLU A 123 3.53 -8.04 14.77
N SER A 124 3.57 -8.60 15.98
CA SER A 124 4.82 -8.74 16.72
C SER A 124 5.65 -9.84 16.10
N TYR A 125 6.92 -9.56 15.80
CA TYR A 125 7.85 -10.60 15.35
C TYR A 125 8.16 -11.51 16.53
N CYS A 126 7.53 -12.69 16.56
CA CYS A 126 7.96 -13.78 17.41
C CYS A 126 9.06 -14.55 16.65
N PRO A 127 10.36 -14.41 17.00
CA PRO A 127 11.36 -15.33 16.48
C PRO A 127 10.99 -16.75 16.93
N PRO A 128 11.23 -17.78 16.10
CA PRO A 128 10.99 -19.15 16.53
C PRO A 128 11.87 -19.44 17.74
N THR A 129 11.23 -19.60 18.91
CA THR A 129 11.93 -20.03 20.12
C THR A 129 12.49 -21.42 19.86
N THR A 130 13.81 -21.51 19.68
CA THR A 130 14.53 -22.77 19.83
C THR A 130 14.33 -23.24 21.25
N MET A 131 13.32 -24.07 21.47
CA MET A 131 13.07 -24.72 22.75
C MET A 131 14.21 -25.70 23.01
N SER A 132 15.27 -25.23 23.66
CA SER A 132 16.25 -26.11 24.31
C SER A 132 15.51 -26.86 25.41
N ALA A 133 15.10 -28.09 25.11
CA ALA A 133 14.42 -28.95 26.06
C ALA A 133 15.28 -29.11 27.33
N PRO A 134 14.75 -28.86 28.53
CA PRO A 134 15.47 -29.14 29.77
C PRO A 134 15.65 -30.66 29.89
N MET A 135 16.90 -31.11 29.92
CA MET A 135 17.26 -32.50 30.07
C MET A 135 16.99 -32.95 31.51
N VAL A 136 15.93 -33.74 31.71
CA VAL A 136 15.58 -34.37 33.01
C VAL A 136 16.17 -35.78 33.06
N PRO A 137 17.08 -36.09 34.01
CA PRO A 137 17.49 -37.46 34.31
C PRO A 137 16.43 -38.17 35.18
N PRO A 138 16.28 -39.50 35.09
CA PRO A 138 15.24 -40.24 35.80
C PRO A 138 15.56 -40.56 37.27
N GLU A 139 14.48 -40.90 37.97
CA GLU A 139 14.28 -41.28 39.39
C GLU A 139 15.18 -42.43 39.90
N PRO A 140 15.29 -42.64 41.24
CA PRO A 140 14.33 -43.57 41.87
C PRO A 140 13.79 -43.15 43.26
N GLN A 141 12.75 -43.87 43.67
CA GLN A 141 11.79 -43.57 44.73
C GLN A 141 12.20 -44.12 46.11
N ASP A 142 11.70 -43.50 47.19
CA ASP A 142 11.16 -44.29 48.32
C ASP A 142 10.13 -43.52 49.18
N LYS A 143 9.27 -44.29 49.87
CA LYS A 143 8.10 -43.87 50.71
C LYS A 143 8.51 -43.76 52.21
N PRO A 144 7.66 -43.32 53.20
CA PRO A 144 6.19 -43.31 53.23
C PRO A 144 5.47 -42.11 53.92
N CYS A 145 4.15 -42.26 54.05
CA CYS A 145 3.10 -41.29 54.40
C CYS A 145 2.87 -41.05 55.91
N ALA A 146 2.44 -39.84 56.30
CA ALA A 146 1.76 -39.58 57.59
C ALA A 146 0.78 -38.37 57.58
N ALA A 147 -0.46 -38.64 58.02
CA ALA A 147 -1.43 -37.79 58.74
C ALA A 147 -1.95 -36.40 58.25
N LEU A 148 -3.28 -36.27 58.36
CA LEU A 148 -4.18 -35.09 58.34
C LEU A 148 -4.05 -34.25 59.67
N PRO A 149 -4.62 -33.02 59.85
CA PRO A 149 -5.98 -32.57 59.46
C PRO A 149 -6.15 -31.07 59.02
N PRO A 150 -7.36 -30.58 58.70
CA PRO A 150 -7.58 -29.28 58.02
C PRO A 150 -7.90 -28.12 59.00
N ASN A 151 -8.02 -26.88 58.49
CA ASN A 151 -8.81 -25.83 59.14
C ASN A 151 -9.28 -24.69 58.18
N THR A 152 -10.25 -23.93 58.68
CA THR A 152 -11.30 -23.17 57.94
C THR A 152 -11.12 -21.64 57.89
N SER A 153 -11.74 -21.01 56.87
CA SER A 153 -12.27 -19.62 56.84
C SER A 153 -11.27 -18.43 56.95
N THR A 154 -11.43 -17.24 56.35
CA THR A 154 -12.60 -16.32 56.35
C THR A 154 -12.36 -15.10 55.41
N ASN A 155 -13.42 -14.65 54.75
CA ASN A 155 -13.83 -13.34 54.16
C ASN A 155 -12.92 -12.08 54.08
N GLY A 156 -13.29 -11.18 53.15
CA GLY A 156 -12.86 -9.77 53.03
C GLY A 156 -12.71 -9.36 51.55
N ASP A 157 -13.79 -9.13 50.80
CA ASP A 157 -14.45 -7.80 50.62
C ASP A 157 -13.55 -6.73 49.97
N ASP A 158 -13.80 -6.38 48.69
CA ASP A 158 -13.79 -4.98 48.22
C ASP A 158 -14.59 -4.77 46.91
N MET A 159 -14.82 -3.49 46.60
CA MET A 159 -15.90 -2.88 45.83
C MET A 159 -15.88 -2.96 44.29
N SER A 160 -17.10 -2.97 43.73
CA SER A 160 -17.51 -2.47 42.39
C SER A 160 -17.51 -0.91 42.37
N PRO A 161 -17.71 -0.13 41.26
CA PRO A 161 -18.62 -0.46 40.14
C PRO A 161 -18.41 0.18 38.73
N GLN A 162 -19.09 -0.42 37.72
CA GLN A 162 -19.80 0.25 36.58
C GLN A 162 -18.96 1.13 35.60
N GLN A 163 -19.34 1.51 34.38
CA GLN A 163 -20.49 1.28 33.46
C GLN A 163 -19.97 1.53 32.00
N SER A 164 -20.69 1.45 30.87
CA SER A 164 -22.09 1.15 30.51
C SER A 164 -22.17 0.62 29.05
N THR A 165 -23.39 0.29 28.61
CA THR A 165 -23.79 0.00 27.21
C THR A 165 -25.16 0.61 26.95
N ASP A 166 -25.47 1.07 25.73
CA ASP A 166 -26.86 1.34 25.32
C ASP A 166 -27.06 1.19 23.79
N SER A 167 -28.30 0.98 23.34
CA SER A 167 -28.66 0.56 21.98
C SER A 167 -29.96 1.16 21.45
N SER A 168 -29.99 1.32 20.12
CA SER A 168 -31.16 1.21 19.23
C SER A 168 -32.30 2.26 19.24
N ARG A 169 -32.72 2.61 18.02
CA ARG A 169 -34.11 2.88 17.64
C ARG A 169 -34.42 2.09 16.37
N GLN A 170 -35.60 1.49 16.28
CA GLN A 170 -36.06 0.69 15.13
C GLN A 170 -37.10 1.48 14.32
N GLU A 171 -37.05 1.34 12.99
CA GLU A 171 -38.18 1.57 12.08
C GLU A 171 -38.40 0.28 11.27
N ASP A 172 -39.64 0.00 10.89
CA ASP A 172 -40.05 -1.29 10.32
C ASP A 172 -39.39 -1.59 8.95
N PRO A 173 -38.84 -2.81 8.74
CA PRO A 173 -38.17 -3.14 7.49
C PRO A 173 -39.16 -3.54 6.39
N ALA A 174 -39.14 -2.78 5.28
CA ALA A 174 -39.71 -3.21 4.01
C ALA A 174 -39.11 -4.57 3.56
N PRO A 175 -39.86 -5.41 2.81
CA PRO A 175 -39.45 -6.78 2.51
C PRO A 175 -38.10 -6.86 1.79
N LEU A 176 -37.20 -7.69 2.34
CA LEU A 176 -35.85 -7.89 1.80
C LEU A 176 -35.92 -8.64 0.45
N VAL A 177 -35.50 -7.97 -0.62
CA VAL A 177 -35.38 -8.59 -1.94
C VAL A 177 -34.10 -9.41 -2.00
N ILE A 178 -34.22 -10.73 -1.83
CA ILE A 178 -33.11 -11.68 -1.90
C ILE A 178 -32.95 -12.14 -3.36
N THR A 179 -31.74 -11.97 -3.90
CA THR A 179 -31.40 -12.44 -5.24
C THR A 179 -31.26 -13.96 -5.31
N ARG A 180 -31.37 -14.56 -6.50
CA ARG A 180 -31.24 -16.02 -6.72
C ARG A 180 -29.94 -16.67 -6.21
N SER A 181 -28.92 -15.87 -5.87
CA SER A 181 -27.65 -16.32 -5.27
C SER A 181 -27.57 -16.04 -3.76
N GLY A 182 -28.70 -15.84 -3.09
CA GLY A 182 -28.79 -15.62 -1.63
C GLY A 182 -28.34 -14.24 -1.15
N ARG A 183 -28.00 -13.31 -2.06
CA ARG A 183 -27.54 -11.96 -1.66
C ARG A 183 -28.73 -11.03 -1.48
N GLU A 184 -28.83 -10.42 -0.30
CA GLU A 184 -29.74 -9.32 -0.01
C GLU A 184 -29.45 -8.12 -0.92
N SER A 185 -30.50 -7.59 -1.54
CA SER A 185 -30.45 -6.33 -2.28
C SER A 185 -31.29 -5.27 -1.56
N LYS A 186 -30.70 -4.11 -1.30
CA LYS A 186 -31.38 -2.94 -0.73
C LYS A 186 -31.74 -1.99 -1.87
N PRO A 187 -33.00 -1.50 -1.97
CA PRO A 187 -33.38 -0.56 -3.01
C PRO A 187 -32.62 0.76 -2.86
N ASN A 188 -32.36 1.43 -3.98
CA ASN A 188 -31.66 2.71 -3.98
C ASN A 188 -32.56 3.82 -3.40
N SER A 189 -32.07 4.55 -2.40
CA SER A 189 -32.82 5.58 -1.68
C SER A 189 -33.25 6.75 -2.56
N THR A 190 -32.61 6.98 -3.71
CA THR A 190 -32.95 8.07 -4.66
C THR A 190 -34.20 7.80 -5.49
N PHE A 191 -34.71 6.57 -5.54
CA PHE A 191 -35.80 6.17 -6.45
C PHE A 191 -37.03 5.60 -5.71
N LYS A 192 -37.27 6.04 -4.47
CA LYS A 192 -38.45 5.62 -3.68
C LYS A 192 -39.79 5.99 -4.31
N ASP A 193 -39.81 7.07 -5.09
CA ASP A 193 -41.05 7.71 -5.55
C ASP A 193 -41.50 7.24 -6.95
N PHE A 194 -40.79 6.27 -7.55
CA PHE A 194 -41.13 5.71 -8.85
C PHE A 194 -42.14 4.55 -8.70
N VAL A 195 -43.36 4.79 -9.16
CA VAL A 195 -44.39 3.76 -9.31
C VAL A 195 -44.03 2.83 -10.48
N THR A 196 -43.90 1.54 -10.20
CA THR A 196 -43.83 0.49 -11.22
C THR A 196 -45.23 0.03 -11.59
N TYR A 197 -45.56 0.08 -12.88
CA TYR A 197 -46.78 -0.48 -13.49
C TYR A 197 -46.62 -1.98 -13.80
#